data_AF-A0A3D3GMS1-F1
#
_entry.id   AF-A0A3D3GMS1-F1
#
_cell.length_a   1.000
_cell.length_b   1.000
_cell.length_c   1.000
_cell.angle_alpha   90.00
_cell.angle_beta   90.00
_cell.angle_gamma   90.00
#
_symmetry.space_group_name_H-M   'P 1'
#
loop_
_entity.id
_entity.type
_entity.pdbx_description
1 polymer ?
#
loop_
_entity_poly.entity_id
_entity_poly.type
_entity_poly.pdbx_seq_one_letter_code
_entity_poly.pdbx_strand_id
1 'polypeptide(L)'
;MKRGRPKGRSNDHRSFGPLGDLIRSKRLEKSLGLLDLAKACRCSVQFVSNIEHGRAPLPWEKLPLLASALKIPLEELRAANLTIRSDFKSFVSEPGSRKQAQTLSLGHACAITFAARDSQLREVIRRYQSASPELRKKFMKVALQVL
;
A
#
# COMPACT_ATOMS: atom_id res chain seq x y z
N MET A 1 -9.76 -11.75 -41.45
CA MET A 1 -9.62 -12.10 -40.01
C MET A 1 -10.13 -10.94 -39.16
N LYS A 2 -11.24 -11.10 -38.43
CA LYS A 2 -11.80 -10.03 -37.59
C LYS A 2 -10.87 -9.78 -36.39
N ARG A 3 -9.93 -8.85 -36.51
CA ARG A 3 -9.20 -8.30 -35.36
C ARG A 3 -10.19 -7.42 -34.60
N GLY A 4 -10.92 -8.02 -33.66
CA GLY A 4 -11.83 -7.29 -32.77
C GLY A 4 -11.09 -6.17 -32.04
N ARG A 5 -11.82 -5.14 -31.62
CA ARG A 5 -11.37 -4.02 -30.77
C ARG A 5 -10.34 -4.54 -29.76
N PRO A 6 -9.13 -3.95 -29.63
CA PRO A 6 -8.15 -4.39 -28.65
C PRO A 6 -8.82 -4.35 -27.26
N LYS A 7 -9.18 -5.52 -26.74
CA LYS A 7 -9.98 -5.66 -25.52
C LYS A 7 -9.08 -5.28 -24.34
N GLY A 8 -9.36 -4.15 -23.69
CA GLY A 8 -8.77 -3.80 -22.40
C GLY A 8 -7.76 -2.64 -22.36
N ARG A 9 -7.70 -1.77 -23.38
CA ARG A 9 -7.17 -0.41 -23.16
C ARG A 9 -8.24 0.40 -22.43
N SER A 10 -8.07 0.56 -21.12
CA SER A 10 -8.84 1.53 -20.35
C SER A 10 -8.32 2.94 -20.67
N ASN A 11 -9.20 3.82 -21.18
CA ASN A 11 -8.92 5.26 -21.34
C ASN A 11 -9.07 6.03 -20.02
N ASP A 12 -9.09 5.34 -18.88
CA ASP A 12 -9.29 5.96 -17.59
C ASP A 12 -7.98 6.57 -17.07
N HIS A 13 -7.86 7.86 -16.84
CA HIS A 13 -6.62 8.44 -16.29
C HIS A 13 -6.62 8.54 -14.77
N ARG A 14 -7.62 7.96 -14.09
CA ARG A 14 -7.68 7.92 -12.64
C ARG A 14 -6.53 7.09 -12.05
N SER A 15 -5.90 7.67 -11.02
CA SER A 15 -4.96 7.00 -10.13
C SER A 15 -5.75 6.26 -9.05
N PHE A 16 -5.41 5.00 -8.81
CA PHE A 16 -6.07 4.13 -7.81
C PHE A 16 -5.12 3.67 -6.71
N GLY A 17 -3.95 4.31 -6.62
CA GLY A 17 -2.94 4.03 -5.62
C GLY A 17 -1.68 3.40 -6.21
N PRO A 18 -0.60 3.34 -5.40
CA PRO A 18 0.74 3.09 -5.91
C PRO A 18 0.90 1.72 -6.57
N LEU A 19 0.27 0.66 -6.06
CA LEU A 19 0.32 -0.66 -6.71
C LEU A 19 -0.47 -0.68 -8.01
N GLY A 20 -1.70 -0.16 -8.00
CA GLY A 20 -2.59 -0.21 -9.15
C GLY A 20 -2.00 0.57 -10.33
N ASP A 21 -1.48 1.76 -10.02
CA ASP A 21 -0.83 2.65 -10.99
C ASP A 21 0.47 2.06 -11.52
N LEU A 22 1.28 1.44 -10.65
CA LEU A 22 2.52 0.75 -11.05
C LEU A 22 2.22 -0.40 -12.02
N ILE A 23 1.29 -1.29 -11.67
CA ILE A 23 0.90 -2.44 -12.49
C ILE A 23 0.36 -1.95 -13.83
N ARG A 24 -0.53 -0.96 -13.80
CA ARG A 24 -1.15 -0.41 -15.01
C ARG A 24 -0.13 0.24 -15.93
N SER A 25 0.78 1.05 -15.39
CA SER A 25 1.81 1.74 -16.17
C SER A 25 2.72 0.73 -16.86
N LYS A 26 3.23 -0.26 -16.12
CA LYS A 26 4.10 -1.32 -16.66
C LYS A 26 3.39 -2.21 -17.68
N ARG A 27 2.10 -2.47 -17.49
CA ARG A 27 1.27 -3.20 -18.46
C ARG A 27 1.13 -2.41 -19.76
N LEU A 28 0.86 -1.10 -19.68
CA LEU A 28 0.71 -0.23 -20.85
C LEU A 28 2.03 0.01 -21.58
N GLU A 29 3.15 0.18 -20.88
CA GLU A 29 4.51 0.24 -21.45
C GLU A 29 4.80 -1.00 -22.32
N LYS A 30 4.33 -2.17 -21.89
CA LYS A 30 4.47 -3.44 -22.60
C LYS A 30 3.39 -3.69 -23.66
N SER A 31 2.49 -2.73 -23.88
CA SER A 31 1.34 -2.86 -24.79
C SER A 31 0.46 -4.09 -24.50
N LEU A 32 0.40 -4.53 -23.24
CA LEU A 32 -0.40 -5.68 -22.84
C LEU A 32 -1.85 -5.26 -22.54
N GLY A 33 -2.81 -6.01 -23.07
CA GLY A 33 -4.19 -5.92 -22.62
C GLY A 33 -4.38 -6.55 -21.24
N LEU A 34 -5.51 -6.27 -20.58
CA LEU A 34 -5.87 -6.95 -19.33
C LEU A 34 -5.95 -8.47 -19.51
N LEU A 35 -6.43 -8.93 -20.67
CA LEU A 35 -6.51 -10.36 -21.00
C LEU A 35 -5.13 -11.01 -21.13
N ASP A 36 -4.17 -10.31 -21.71
CA ASP A 36 -2.82 -10.84 -21.94
C ASP A 36 -2.08 -11.00 -20.61
N LEU A 37 -2.19 -9.99 -19.74
CA LEU A 37 -1.61 -10.06 -18.39
C LEU A 37 -2.29 -11.15 -17.54
N ALA A 38 -3.61 -11.28 -17.62
CA ALA A 38 -4.36 -12.30 -16.91
C ALA A 38 -3.94 -13.72 -17.32
N LYS A 39 -3.75 -13.95 -18.63
CA LYS A 39 -3.21 -15.22 -19.16
C LYS A 39 -1.79 -15.50 -18.66
N ALA A 40 -0.91 -14.50 -18.71
CA ALA A 40 0.47 -14.64 -18.24
C ALA A 40 0.54 -15.00 -16.73
N CYS A 41 -0.36 -14.43 -15.93
CA CYS A 41 -0.39 -14.64 -14.47
C CYS A 41 -1.31 -15.79 -14.02
N ARG A 42 -1.91 -16.52 -14.96
CA ARG A 42 -2.90 -17.59 -14.70
C ARG A 42 -3.98 -17.12 -13.72
N CYS A 43 -4.60 -15.99 -14.01
CA CYS A 43 -5.68 -15.40 -13.22
C CYS A 43 -6.80 -14.87 -14.12
N SER A 44 -7.90 -14.41 -13.52
CA SER A 44 -9.02 -13.85 -14.27
C SER A 44 -8.73 -12.40 -14.68
N VAL A 45 -9.35 -11.95 -15.78
CA VAL A 45 -9.30 -10.54 -16.20
C VAL A 45 -9.85 -9.62 -15.11
N GLN A 46 -10.90 -10.05 -14.43
CA GLN A 46 -11.51 -9.32 -13.33
C GLN A 46 -10.53 -9.12 -12.17
N PHE A 47 -9.71 -10.13 -11.86
CA PHE A 47 -8.69 -10.03 -10.80
C PHE A 47 -7.65 -8.94 -11.12
N VAL A 48 -7.12 -8.93 -12.35
CA VAL A 48 -6.17 -7.89 -12.79
C VAL A 48 -6.82 -6.50 -12.73
N SER A 49 -8.04 -6.38 -13.24
CA SER A 49 -8.80 -5.13 -13.18
C SER A 49 -9.01 -4.65 -11.75
N ASN A 50 -9.43 -5.53 -10.84
CA ASN A 50 -9.68 -5.16 -9.45
C ASN A 50 -8.41 -4.68 -8.73
N ILE A 51 -7.26 -5.30 -9.02
CA ILE A 51 -5.97 -4.87 -8.45
C ILE A 51 -5.57 -3.50 -9.00
N GLU A 52 -5.69 -3.28 -10.32
CA GLU A 52 -5.35 -1.99 -10.94
C GLU A 52 -6.22 -0.84 -10.42
N HIS A 53 -7.46 -1.12 -10.03
CA HIS A 53 -8.39 -0.14 -9.48
C HIS A 53 -8.41 -0.10 -7.94
N GLY A 54 -7.48 -0.78 -7.27
CA GLY A 54 -7.41 -0.80 -5.80
C GLY A 54 -8.59 -1.49 -5.10
N ARG A 55 -9.43 -2.23 -5.83
CA ARG A 55 -10.61 -2.95 -5.30
C ARG A 55 -10.26 -4.31 -4.69
N ALA A 56 -9.09 -4.84 -4.99
CA ALA A 56 -8.60 -6.10 -4.43
C ALA A 56 -7.11 -6.01 -4.10
N PRO A 57 -6.67 -6.57 -2.96
CA PRO A 57 -5.25 -6.70 -2.65
C PRO A 57 -4.58 -7.74 -3.57
N LEU A 58 -3.28 -7.60 -3.79
CA LEU A 58 -2.49 -8.59 -4.51
C LEU A 58 -2.02 -9.70 -3.54
N PRO A 59 -2.43 -10.98 -3.73
CA PRO A 59 -1.97 -12.09 -2.91
C PRO A 59 -0.47 -12.34 -3.09
N TRP A 60 0.23 -12.70 -2.00
CA TRP A 60 1.66 -12.95 -1.98
C TRP A 60 2.10 -14.04 -2.98
N GLU A 61 1.31 -15.09 -3.13
CA GLU A 61 1.54 -16.18 -4.09
C GLU A 61 1.57 -15.72 -5.56
N LYS A 62 0.89 -14.60 -5.88
CA LYS A 62 0.77 -14.09 -7.25
C LYS A 62 1.79 -13.00 -7.58
N LEU A 63 2.51 -12.45 -6.59
CA LEU A 63 3.57 -11.46 -6.81
C LEU A 63 4.66 -11.92 -7.79
N PRO A 64 5.30 -13.10 -7.63
CA PRO A 64 6.39 -13.48 -8.52
C PRO A 64 5.93 -13.65 -9.99
N LEU A 65 4.70 -14.11 -10.20
CA LEU A 65 4.11 -14.24 -11.54
C LEU A 65 3.90 -12.87 -12.19
N LEU A 66 3.34 -11.91 -11.44
CA LEU A 66 3.13 -10.54 -11.90
C LEU A 66 4.46 -9.82 -12.15
N ALA A 67 5.41 -9.94 -11.23
CA ALA A 67 6.76 -9.38 -11.35
C ALA A 67 7.46 -9.89 -12.62
N SER A 68 7.38 -11.20 -12.89
CA SER A 68 7.96 -11.81 -14.10
C SER A 68 7.27 -11.33 -15.39
N ALA A 69 5.93 -11.30 -15.40
CA ALA A 69 5.15 -10.88 -16.57
C ALA A 69 5.37 -9.39 -16.91
N LEU A 70 5.40 -8.54 -15.88
CA LEU A 70 5.57 -7.09 -16.02
C LEU A 70 7.03 -6.63 -16.00
N LYS A 71 7.98 -7.55 -15.76
CA LYS A 71 9.42 -7.26 -15.61
C LYS A 71 9.68 -6.17 -14.57
N ILE A 72 8.96 -6.23 -13.46
CA ILE A 72 9.14 -5.35 -12.31
C ILE A 72 10.04 -6.10 -11.31
N PRO A 73 11.04 -5.45 -10.70
CA PRO A 73 11.76 -6.01 -9.56
C PRO A 73 10.80 -6.47 -8.47
N LEU A 74 10.99 -7.67 -7.94
CA LEU A 74 10.07 -8.24 -6.96
C LEU A 74 9.93 -7.35 -5.72
N GLU A 75 11.03 -6.74 -5.26
CA GLU A 75 11.04 -5.84 -4.10
C GLU A 75 10.22 -4.56 -4.33
N GLU A 76 10.25 -4.00 -5.55
CA GLU A 76 9.46 -2.83 -5.91
C GLU A 76 7.96 -3.17 -5.86
N LEU A 77 7.57 -4.31 -6.43
CA LEU A 77 6.18 -4.77 -6.38
C LEU A 77 5.73 -5.11 -4.95
N ARG A 78 6.62 -5.66 -4.11
CA ARG A 78 6.37 -5.92 -2.69
C ARG A 78 6.12 -4.64 -1.91
N ALA A 79 6.97 -3.63 -2.09
CA ALA A 79 6.83 -2.33 -1.45
C ALA A 79 5.51 -1.65 -1.84
N ALA A 80 5.16 -1.68 -3.14
CA ALA A 80 3.89 -1.14 -3.62
C ALA A 80 2.68 -1.89 -3.02
N ASN A 81 2.75 -3.22 -2.89
CA ASN A 81 1.68 -4.03 -2.30
C ASN A 81 1.49 -3.75 -0.79
N LEU A 82 2.58 -3.45 -0.07
CA LEU A 82 2.49 -3.07 1.34
C LEU A 82 1.90 -1.67 1.53
N THR A 83 2.12 -0.77 0.58
CA THR A 83 1.63 0.62 0.66
C THR A 83 0.09 0.68 0.60
N ILE A 84 -0.57 -0.28 -0.05
CA ILE A 84 -2.04 -0.40 -0.09
C ILE A 84 -2.67 -0.59 1.30
N ARG A 85 -1.92 -0.99 2.31
CA ARG A 85 -2.47 -1.33 3.63
C ARG A 85 -2.78 -0.13 4.52
N SER A 86 -2.30 1.07 4.16
CA SER A 86 -2.52 2.29 4.95
C SER A 86 -3.93 2.87 4.78
N ASP A 87 -4.48 2.77 3.56
CA ASP A 87 -5.69 3.52 3.18
C ASP A 87 -6.96 2.65 3.19
N PHE A 88 -6.81 1.33 3.19
CA PHE A 88 -7.92 0.37 3.20
C PHE A 88 -8.82 0.48 4.45
N LYS A 89 -8.34 1.11 5.53
CA LYS A 89 -9.12 1.36 6.75
C LYS A 89 -10.36 2.22 6.50
N SER A 90 -10.35 3.03 5.43
CA SER A 90 -11.50 3.84 5.00
C SER A 90 -12.58 3.04 4.26
N PHE A 91 -12.23 1.86 3.70
CA PHE A 91 -13.17 1.03 2.93
C PHE A 91 -13.82 -0.08 3.77
N VAL A 92 -13.15 -0.55 4.83
CA VAL A 92 -13.71 -1.55 5.78
C VAL A 92 -14.32 -0.92 7.03
N SER A 93 -14.28 0.41 7.16
CA SER A 93 -15.06 1.09 8.20
C SER A 93 -16.52 1.12 7.77
N GLU A 94 -17.34 0.35 8.47
CA GLU A 94 -18.80 0.38 8.44
C GLU A 94 -19.36 1.81 8.24
N PRO A 95 -20.48 1.96 7.50
CA PRO A 95 -21.12 3.26 7.27
C PRO A 95 -21.67 3.81 8.59
N GLY A 96 -20.83 4.52 9.35
CA GLY A 96 -21.20 5.09 10.64
C GLY A 96 -20.11 5.88 11.38
N SER A 97 -18.84 5.74 10.99
CA SER A 97 -17.74 6.40 11.72
C SER A 97 -17.13 7.56 10.95
N ARG A 98 -17.91 8.61 10.66
CA ARG A 98 -17.33 9.92 10.30
C ARG A 98 -16.81 10.61 11.55
N LYS A 99 -15.58 10.28 11.94
CA LYS A 99 -14.72 11.24 12.64
C LYS A 99 -13.69 11.70 11.63
N GLN A 100 -13.67 13.01 11.36
CA GLN A 100 -12.68 13.66 10.50
C GLN A 100 -11.29 13.31 11.03
N ALA A 101 -10.61 12.35 10.41
CA ALA A 101 -9.18 12.22 10.51
C ALA A 101 -8.60 13.21 9.51
N GLN A 102 -8.13 14.35 10.02
CA GLN A 102 -7.33 15.29 9.23
C GLN A 102 -6.21 14.53 8.55
N THR A 103 -6.27 14.52 7.22
CA THR A 103 -5.27 13.94 6.34
C THR A 103 -4.03 14.83 6.39
N LEU A 104 -3.05 14.46 7.23
CA LEU A 104 -1.71 15.06 7.19
C LEU A 104 -0.98 14.51 5.97
N SER A 105 -1.05 15.25 4.86
CA SER A 105 -0.31 14.96 3.63
C SER A 105 1.19 15.22 3.80
N LEU A 106 2.01 14.34 3.20
CA LEU A 106 3.40 14.53 2.77
C LEU A 106 4.31 15.37 3.69
N GLY A 107 5.14 14.68 4.48
CA GLY A 107 6.29 15.31 5.14
C GLY A 107 6.91 14.51 6.28
N HIS A 108 6.23 13.50 6.81
CA HIS A 108 6.77 12.71 7.90
C HIS A 108 7.71 11.63 7.36
N ALA A 109 9.01 11.94 7.37
CA ALA A 109 10.02 10.90 7.60
C ALA A 109 9.47 9.96 8.67
N CYS A 110 9.47 8.65 8.38
CA CYS A 110 8.95 7.60 9.25
C CYS A 110 9.20 7.98 10.72
N ALA A 111 8.21 7.91 11.61
CA ALA A 111 8.38 8.32 13.02
C ALA A 111 9.63 7.66 13.65
N ILE A 112 10.02 6.49 13.13
CA ILE A 112 11.27 5.78 13.41
C ILE A 112 12.52 6.59 12.99
N THR A 113 12.55 7.18 11.79
CA THR A 113 13.63 8.04 11.29
C THR A 113 13.74 9.36 12.06
N PHE A 114 12.62 9.96 12.48
CA PHE A 114 12.64 11.18 13.31
C PHE A 114 13.07 10.88 14.75
N ALA A 115 12.52 9.83 15.36
CA ALA A 115 12.98 9.31 16.64
C ALA A 115 14.46 8.91 16.60
N ALA A 116 14.96 8.46 15.44
CA ALA A 116 16.36 8.19 15.23
C ALA A 116 17.21 9.46 14.98
N ARG A 117 16.73 10.69 15.01
CA ARG A 117 17.59 11.89 14.91
C ARG A 117 17.65 12.69 16.21
N ASP A 118 16.59 12.60 17.01
CA ASP A 118 16.48 13.32 18.28
C ASP A 118 17.14 12.53 19.43
N SER A 119 18.16 13.12 20.05
CA SER A 119 18.92 12.48 21.15
C SER A 119 18.10 12.33 22.43
N GLN A 120 17.20 13.28 22.72
CA GLN A 120 16.34 13.23 23.90
C GLN A 120 15.27 12.16 23.74
N LEU A 121 14.63 12.08 22.57
CA LEU A 121 13.61 11.09 22.28
C LEU A 121 14.20 9.66 22.26
N ARG A 122 15.41 9.48 21.72
CA ARG A 122 16.15 8.20 21.81
C ARG A 122 16.34 7.76 23.25
N GLU A 123 16.74 8.67 24.13
CA GLU A 123 16.98 8.37 25.54
C GLU A 123 15.68 8.03 26.27
N VAL A 124 14.58 8.75 25.99
CA VAL A 124 13.25 8.43 26.53
C VAL A 124 12.80 7.04 26.10
N ILE A 125 12.95 6.70 24.80
CA ILE A 125 12.61 5.37 24.27
C ILE A 125 13.45 4.28 24.94
N ARG A 126 14.77 4.49 25.08
CA ARG A 126 15.68 3.55 25.73
C ARG A 126 15.28 3.30 27.19
N ARG A 127 15.00 4.36 27.96
CA ARG A 127 14.55 4.26 29.36
C ARG A 127 13.21 3.54 29.47
N TYR A 128 12.28 3.81 28.56
CA TYR A 128 10.99 3.12 28.52
C TYR A 128 11.17 1.62 28.27
N GLN A 129 12.06 1.25 27.34
CA GLN A 129 12.38 -0.15 27.03
C GLN A 129 13.05 -0.88 28.19
N SER A 130 13.90 -0.23 28.98
CA SER A 130 14.53 -0.87 30.16
C SER A 130 13.69 -0.81 31.43
N ALA A 131 12.59 -0.05 31.46
CA ALA A 131 11.76 0.13 32.65
C ALA A 131 10.86 -1.08 32.94
N SER A 132 10.52 -1.27 34.22
CA SER A 132 9.56 -2.28 34.66
C SER A 132 8.14 -2.00 34.13
N PRO A 133 7.27 -3.01 34.02
CA PRO A 133 5.89 -2.83 33.53
C PRO A 133 5.09 -1.77 34.29
N GLU A 134 5.30 -1.63 35.59
CA GLU A 134 4.61 -0.68 36.46
C GLU A 134 5.02 0.76 36.15
N LEU A 135 6.32 0.99 35.91
CA LEU A 135 6.86 2.29 35.53
C LEU A 135 6.40 2.70 34.13
N ARG A 136 6.34 1.76 33.19
CA ARG A 136 5.80 2.00 31.85
C ARG A 136 4.34 2.46 31.89
N LYS A 137 3.51 1.82 32.72
CA LYS A 137 2.10 2.23 32.92
C LYS A 137 1.99 3.65 33.49
N LYS A 138 2.81 3.98 34.49
CA LYS A 138 2.86 5.35 35.05
C LYS A 138 3.30 6.38 34.01
N PHE A 139 4.34 6.07 33.25
CA PHE A 139 4.83 6.92 32.17
C PHE A 139 3.74 7.18 31.11
N MET A 140 3.04 6.14 30.66
CA MET A 140 1.93 6.28 29.70
C MET A 140 0.78 7.13 30.25
N LYS A 141 0.44 6.95 31.53
CA LYS A 141 -0.61 7.76 32.18
C LYS A 141 -0.26 9.25 32.19
N VAL A 142 1.00 9.59 32.49
CA VAL A 142 1.47 10.98 32.50
C VAL A 142 1.58 11.53 31.08
N ALA A 143 2.14 10.77 30.14
CA ALA A 143 2.28 11.18 28.75
C ALA A 143 0.93 11.53 28.10
N LEU A 144 -0.11 10.75 28.41
CA LEU A 144 -1.48 11.01 27.94
C LEU A 144 -2.14 12.25 28.56
N GLN A 145 -1.63 12.77 29.68
CA GLN A 145 -2.13 14.01 30.30
C GLN A 145 -1.48 15.27 29.73
N VAL A 146 -0.34 15.13 29.04
CA VAL A 146 0.44 16.24 28.47
C VAL A 146 0.09 16.48 26.99
N LEU A 147 -0.57 15.51 26.34
CA LEU A 147 -1.09 15.60 24.97
C LEU A 147 -2.52 16.18 24.96
#